data_AF-A0A2S8GM67-F1
#
_entry.id   AF-A0A2S8GM67-F1
#
_cell.length_a   1.000
_cell.length_b   1.000
_cell.length_c   1.000
_cell.angle_alpha   90.00
_cell.angle_beta   90.00
_cell.angle_gamma   90.00
#
_symmetry.space_group_name_H-M   'P 1'
#
loop_
_entity.id
_entity.type
_entity.pdbx_description
1 polymer ?
#
loop_
_entity_poly.entity_id
_entity_poly.type
_entity_poly.pdbx_seq_one_letter_code
_entity_poly.pdbx_strand_id
1 'polypeptide(L)'
;MISPALLKAGIVTLLAIAATVLSPLHAQADDSLRSAEHQKFGDDFWQYLDGRYTDWTKAAALPEGVPTPEAGEVGTVYVNDVAEKSGDEMEYGSIVVVEHVRDDQPYLITALFRARPDVFQKNDDWYEVIYLPSGAVVKTSGDKMKLARKGFAAKLVDGRLWVLRLGSSDLPAMLEADGPEKHVTLPNAGPEGMTIKTDNRETAVEYLIAKPGFVTFFDNGRAWIFREGSEAAAEYAQGTKPEKYVTRIGAGPMRTTLKALDAETIDAFLGNPAEPMEK
;
A
#
# COMPACT_ATOMS: atom_id res chain seq x y z
N MET A 1 -24.21 -42.38 -53.95
CA MET A 1 -24.48 -43.67 -53.27
C MET A 1 -24.09 -43.50 -51.82
N ILE A 2 -25.05 -43.69 -50.92
CA ILE A 2 -25.01 -43.35 -49.49
C ILE A 2 -25.15 -44.67 -48.68
N SER A 3 -24.34 -44.81 -47.62
CA SER A 3 -24.50 -45.65 -46.40
C SER A 3 -24.39 -47.19 -46.50
N PRO A 4 -24.25 -47.94 -45.36
CA PRO A 4 -23.70 -47.59 -44.03
C PRO A 4 -22.86 -48.71 -43.32
N ALA A 5 -22.29 -48.34 -42.16
CA ALA A 5 -22.12 -49.12 -40.91
C ALA A 5 -21.14 -50.32 -40.84
N LEU A 6 -20.23 -50.27 -39.86
CA LEU A 6 -20.14 -51.35 -38.87
C LEU A 6 -19.62 -50.85 -37.51
N LEU A 7 -20.45 -51.13 -36.51
CA LEU A 7 -20.34 -50.86 -35.08
C LEU A 7 -19.48 -51.95 -34.41
N LYS A 8 -18.55 -51.61 -33.51
CA LYS A 8 -18.04 -52.55 -32.51
C LYS A 8 -18.03 -51.90 -31.12
N ALA A 9 -18.91 -52.43 -30.29
CA ALA A 9 -19.01 -52.18 -28.87
C ALA A 9 -17.90 -52.92 -28.10
N GLY A 10 -17.37 -52.26 -27.07
CA GLY A 10 -16.54 -52.86 -26.04
C GLY A 10 -16.96 -52.30 -24.70
N ILE A 11 -17.83 -53.04 -24.01
CA ILE A 11 -18.24 -52.81 -22.62
C ILE A 11 -17.16 -53.39 -21.71
N VAL A 12 -16.61 -52.58 -20.80
CA VAL A 12 -16.02 -53.07 -19.55
C VAL A 12 -16.58 -52.23 -18.40
N THR A 13 -17.17 -52.93 -17.45
CA THR A 13 -17.89 -52.45 -16.29
C THR A 13 -16.95 -52.41 -15.06
N LEU A 14 -17.30 -51.53 -14.09
CA LEU A 14 -17.09 -51.64 -12.64
C LEU A 14 -15.75 -51.14 -12.06
N LEU A 15 -15.76 -50.06 -11.29
CA LEU A 15 -15.82 -50.15 -9.81
C LEU A 15 -16.16 -48.79 -9.18
N ALA A 16 -16.95 -48.85 -8.11
CA ALA A 16 -17.42 -47.75 -7.31
C ALA A 16 -16.48 -47.43 -6.12
N ILE A 17 -16.78 -46.29 -5.48
CA ILE A 17 -16.41 -45.84 -4.13
C ILE A 17 -15.10 -45.04 -4.03
N ALA A 18 -15.24 -43.72 -3.94
CA ALA A 18 -14.50 -42.92 -2.97
C ALA A 18 -15.42 -41.81 -2.46
N ALA A 19 -15.55 -41.75 -1.14
CA ALA A 19 -16.46 -40.88 -0.42
C ALA A 19 -16.24 -39.40 -0.76
N THR A 20 -17.32 -38.71 -1.12
CA THR A 20 -17.37 -37.26 -1.10
C THR A 20 -17.31 -36.83 0.37
N VAL A 21 -16.09 -36.58 0.86
CA VAL A 21 -15.90 -35.81 2.08
C VAL A 21 -16.38 -34.41 1.76
N LEU A 22 -17.64 -34.12 2.11
CA LEU A 22 -18.13 -32.76 2.30
C LEU A 22 -17.31 -32.16 3.44
N SER A 23 -16.12 -31.66 3.10
CA SER A 23 -15.47 -30.68 3.96
C SER A 23 -16.44 -29.50 4.01
N PRO A 24 -16.85 -29.03 5.20
CA PRO A 24 -17.45 -27.71 5.25
C PRO A 24 -16.35 -26.77 4.75
N LEU A 25 -16.52 -26.26 3.52
CA LEU A 25 -15.93 -24.98 3.15
C LEU A 25 -16.49 -24.00 4.18
N HIS A 26 -15.79 -23.85 5.29
CA HIS A 26 -15.68 -22.54 5.89
C HIS A 26 -15.01 -21.72 4.80
N ALA A 27 -15.83 -21.12 3.93
CA ALA A 27 -15.49 -19.90 3.26
C ALA A 27 -15.16 -18.94 4.41
N GLN A 28 -13.89 -18.96 4.86
CA GLN A 28 -13.38 -17.86 5.63
C GLN A 28 -13.67 -16.66 4.74
N ALA A 29 -14.51 -15.76 5.23
CA ALA A 29 -14.70 -14.47 4.60
C ALA A 29 -13.30 -13.96 4.30
N ASP A 30 -13.06 -13.65 3.03
CA ASP A 30 -11.75 -13.26 2.54
C ASP A 30 -11.34 -11.98 3.28
N ASP A 31 -10.63 -12.15 4.40
CA ASP A 31 -9.95 -11.12 5.16
C ASP A 31 -8.71 -10.67 4.39
N SER A 32 -8.81 -10.59 3.06
CA SER A 32 -7.81 -9.99 2.21
C SER A 32 -7.77 -8.49 2.49
N LEU A 33 -6.56 -7.93 2.55
CA LEU A 33 -6.37 -6.48 2.61
C LEU A 33 -6.97 -5.79 1.38
N ARG A 34 -6.99 -6.50 0.25
CA ARG A 34 -7.34 -6.05 -1.09
C ARG A 34 -8.42 -6.95 -1.65
N SER A 35 -9.47 -6.38 -2.25
CA SER A 35 -10.49 -7.19 -2.92
C SER A 35 -9.91 -7.95 -4.11
N ALA A 36 -10.51 -9.08 -4.48
CA ALA A 36 -10.12 -9.84 -5.66
C ALA A 36 -10.16 -9.01 -6.96
N GLU A 37 -11.07 -8.04 -7.06
CA GLU A 37 -11.17 -7.12 -8.19
C GLU A 37 -9.95 -6.19 -8.28
N HIS A 38 -9.55 -5.57 -7.16
CA HIS A 38 -8.37 -4.72 -7.13
C HIS A 38 -7.07 -5.51 -7.32
N GLN A 39 -7.01 -6.74 -6.82
CA GLN A 39 -5.88 -7.63 -7.08
C GLN A 39 -5.78 -7.94 -8.57
N LYS A 40 -6.89 -8.38 -9.18
CA LYS A 40 -6.95 -8.66 -10.62
C LYS A 40 -6.58 -7.44 -11.46
N PHE A 41 -7.09 -6.26 -11.11
CA PHE A 41 -6.71 -5.03 -11.79
C PHE A 41 -5.20 -4.78 -11.71
N GLY A 42 -4.60 -4.91 -10.53
CA GLY A 42 -3.15 -4.73 -10.35
C GLY A 42 -2.34 -5.70 -11.23
N ASP A 43 -2.75 -6.96 -11.29
CA ASP A 43 -2.09 -8.00 -12.09
C ASP A 43 -2.25 -7.76 -13.60
N ASP A 44 -3.48 -7.48 -14.08
CA ASP A 44 -3.76 -7.16 -15.48
C ASP A 44 -3.02 -5.87 -15.91
N PHE A 45 -2.94 -4.88 -15.01
CA PHE A 45 -2.28 -3.62 -15.30
C PHE A 45 -0.77 -3.79 -15.38
N TRP A 46 -0.16 -4.63 -14.54
CA TRP A 46 1.25 -4.99 -14.71
C TRP A 46 1.48 -5.69 -16.04
N GLN A 47 0.64 -6.66 -16.42
CA GLN A 47 0.75 -7.34 -17.72
C GLN A 47 0.68 -6.36 -18.90
N TYR A 48 -0.07 -5.26 -18.75
CA TYR A 48 -0.10 -4.18 -19.74
C TYR A 48 1.21 -3.36 -19.75
N LEU A 49 1.77 -3.06 -18.57
CA LEU A 49 2.96 -2.21 -18.41
C LEU A 49 4.27 -2.94 -18.73
N ASP A 50 4.38 -4.22 -18.37
CA ASP A 50 5.61 -5.01 -18.40
C ASP A 50 6.28 -4.98 -19.79
N GLY A 51 7.52 -4.48 -19.82
CA GLY A 51 8.30 -4.26 -21.03
C GLY A 51 7.81 -3.14 -21.96
N ARG A 52 6.73 -2.42 -21.62
CA ARG A 52 6.19 -1.32 -22.46
C ARG A 52 6.51 0.06 -21.93
N TYR A 53 6.41 0.28 -20.62
CA TYR A 53 6.56 1.64 -20.07
C TYR A 53 7.98 2.20 -20.26
N THR A 54 8.99 1.33 -20.40
CA THR A 54 10.37 1.74 -20.65
C THR A 54 10.59 2.35 -22.05
N ASP A 55 9.66 2.09 -22.99
CA ASP A 55 9.66 2.67 -24.33
C ASP A 55 8.87 4.01 -24.39
N TRP A 56 8.23 4.40 -23.31
CA TRP A 56 7.47 5.65 -23.23
C TRP A 56 8.39 6.87 -23.04
N THR A 57 7.79 8.06 -23.16
CA THR A 57 8.50 9.33 -23.00
C THR A 57 9.01 9.49 -21.57
N LYS A 58 10.32 9.70 -21.43
CA LYS A 58 10.96 10.01 -20.14
C LYS A 58 10.74 11.48 -19.79
N ALA A 59 10.05 11.74 -18.68
CA ALA A 59 9.86 13.08 -18.16
C ALA A 59 11.02 13.48 -17.24
N ALA A 60 11.36 14.78 -17.23
CA ALA A 60 12.44 15.30 -16.37
C ALA A 60 12.05 15.36 -14.89
N ALA A 61 10.75 15.40 -14.59
CA ALA A 61 10.17 15.43 -13.26
C ALA A 61 8.74 14.85 -13.32
N LEU A 62 8.12 14.66 -12.15
CA LEU A 62 6.70 14.33 -12.06
C LEU A 62 5.87 15.47 -12.68
N PRO A 63 4.96 15.21 -13.63
CA PRO A 63 4.15 16.25 -14.24
C PRO A 63 3.21 16.95 -13.25
N GLU A 64 2.84 18.20 -13.54
CA GLU A 64 1.85 18.93 -12.74
C GLU A 64 0.48 18.21 -12.77
N GLY A 65 -0.26 18.28 -11.66
CA GLY A 65 -1.56 17.61 -11.52
C GLY A 65 -1.50 16.10 -11.24
N VAL A 66 -0.31 15.49 -11.29
CA VAL A 66 -0.10 14.09 -10.89
C VAL A 66 0.18 14.04 -9.39
N PRO A 67 -0.54 13.20 -8.61
CA PRO A 67 -0.29 13.09 -7.18
C PRO A 67 1.08 12.48 -6.92
N THR A 68 1.77 12.97 -5.87
CA THR A 68 3.05 12.43 -5.43
C THR A 68 2.92 10.95 -5.06
N PRO A 69 3.73 10.04 -5.67
CA PRO A 69 3.76 8.63 -5.30
C PRO A 69 4.01 8.40 -3.81
N GLU A 70 3.35 7.40 -3.22
CA GLU A 70 3.57 7.05 -1.80
C GLU A 70 5.00 6.57 -1.53
N ALA A 71 5.65 5.94 -2.52
CA ALA A 71 7.03 5.48 -2.42
C ALA A 71 8.07 6.62 -2.58
N GLY A 72 7.62 7.85 -2.85
CA GLY A 72 8.45 9.05 -3.01
C GLY A 72 8.62 9.50 -4.47
N GLU A 73 9.26 10.65 -4.68
CA GLU A 73 9.41 11.25 -6.03
C GLU A 73 10.74 10.91 -6.71
N VAL A 74 11.67 10.29 -5.96
CA VAL A 74 13.00 9.96 -6.46
C VAL A 74 12.89 8.76 -7.40
N GLY A 75 13.16 8.98 -8.67
CA GLY A 75 13.12 7.92 -9.68
C GLY A 75 13.18 8.42 -11.12
N THR A 76 13.16 7.48 -12.05
CA THR A 76 12.95 7.78 -13.47
C THR A 76 11.46 7.83 -13.75
N VAL A 77 10.99 8.93 -14.35
CA VAL A 77 9.57 9.13 -14.64
C VAL A 77 9.30 8.86 -16.12
N TYR A 78 8.29 8.04 -16.40
CA TYR A 78 7.82 7.69 -17.73
C TYR A 78 6.35 8.07 -17.86
N VAL A 79 5.97 8.63 -19.02
CA VAL A 79 4.59 9.06 -19.29
C VAL A 79 4.13 8.48 -20.63
N ASN A 80 2.94 7.89 -20.66
CA ASN A 80 2.39 7.37 -21.91
C ASN A 80 2.03 8.51 -22.89
N ASP A 81 1.79 8.17 -24.16
CA ASP A 81 1.39 9.13 -25.20
C ASP A 81 0.23 10.05 -24.81
N VAL A 82 -0.72 9.56 -24.00
CA VAL A 82 -1.88 10.34 -23.56
C VAL A 82 -1.42 11.43 -22.59
N ALA A 83 -0.69 11.05 -21.54
CA ALA A 83 -0.14 11.97 -20.55
C ALA A 83 0.83 12.99 -21.18
N GLU A 84 1.66 12.55 -22.13
CA GLU A 84 2.56 13.44 -22.86
C GLU A 84 1.80 14.52 -23.65
N LYS A 85 0.74 14.14 -24.36
CA LYS A 85 -0.03 15.06 -25.21
C LYS A 85 -0.94 15.98 -24.42
N SER A 86 -1.42 15.55 -23.26
CA SER A 86 -2.33 16.35 -22.43
C SER A 86 -1.61 17.47 -21.65
N GLY A 87 -0.29 17.38 -21.49
CA GLY A 87 0.43 18.30 -20.60
C GLY A 87 -0.18 18.31 -19.20
N ASP A 88 -0.28 19.49 -18.58
CA ASP A 88 -0.71 19.66 -17.19
C ASP A 88 -2.18 19.24 -16.93
N GLU A 89 -2.99 19.08 -17.98
CA GLU A 89 -4.39 18.64 -17.82
C GLU A 89 -4.52 17.16 -17.48
N MET A 90 -3.53 16.33 -17.83
CA MET A 90 -3.48 14.89 -17.54
C MET A 90 -4.75 14.11 -17.92
N GLU A 91 -5.19 14.12 -19.19
CA GLU A 91 -6.46 13.53 -19.63
C GLU A 91 -6.71 12.08 -19.14
N TYR A 92 -7.96 11.65 -19.08
CA TYR A 92 -8.31 10.27 -18.73
C TYR A 92 -7.63 9.26 -19.66
N GLY A 93 -7.01 8.23 -19.07
CA GLY A 93 -6.12 7.32 -19.80
C GLY A 93 -4.64 7.67 -19.66
N SER A 94 -4.31 8.81 -19.04
CA SER A 94 -2.94 9.16 -18.64
C SER A 94 -2.38 8.11 -17.69
N ILE A 95 -1.17 7.66 -17.98
CA ILE A 95 -0.40 6.78 -17.12
C ILE A 95 0.97 7.40 -16.88
N VAL A 96 1.34 7.52 -15.62
CA VAL A 96 2.67 7.91 -15.18
C VAL A 96 3.30 6.75 -14.41
N VAL A 97 4.49 6.33 -14.81
CA VAL A 97 5.26 5.30 -14.11
C VAL A 97 6.51 5.95 -13.51
N VAL A 98 6.78 5.66 -12.24
CA VAL A 98 7.98 6.09 -11.52
C VAL A 98 8.77 4.86 -11.11
N GLU A 99 9.96 4.69 -11.68
CA GLU A 99 10.93 3.69 -11.23
C GLU A 99 11.75 4.25 -10.08
N HIS A 100 11.51 3.77 -8.86
CA HIS A 100 12.28 4.17 -7.69
C HIS A 100 13.59 3.40 -7.67
N VAL A 101 14.71 4.14 -7.74
CA VAL A 101 16.06 3.58 -7.88
C VAL A 101 16.82 3.67 -6.56
N ARG A 102 17.53 2.59 -6.21
CA ARG A 102 18.51 2.54 -5.12
C ARG A 102 19.71 1.75 -5.64
N ASP A 103 20.91 2.29 -5.46
CA ASP A 103 22.16 1.66 -5.94
C ASP A 103 22.09 1.30 -7.45
N ASP A 104 21.58 2.22 -8.27
CA ASP A 104 21.39 2.07 -9.73
C ASP A 104 20.47 0.91 -10.15
N GLN A 105 19.67 0.36 -9.24
CA GLN A 105 18.68 -0.68 -9.52
C GLN A 105 17.28 -0.24 -9.10
N PRO A 106 16.23 -0.52 -9.91
CA PRO A 106 14.87 -0.30 -9.48
C PRO A 106 14.55 -1.22 -8.30
N TYR A 107 14.01 -0.67 -7.22
CA TYR A 107 13.56 -1.45 -6.05
C TYR A 107 12.05 -1.40 -5.84
N LEU A 108 11.37 -0.40 -6.42
CA LEU A 108 9.93 -0.29 -6.51
C LEU A 108 9.55 0.40 -7.82
N ILE A 109 8.35 0.10 -8.30
CA ILE A 109 7.73 0.77 -9.45
C ILE A 109 6.37 1.28 -9.01
N THR A 110 6.13 2.58 -9.13
CA THR A 110 4.80 3.15 -8.91
C THR A 110 4.15 3.46 -10.25
N ALA A 111 2.95 2.94 -10.48
CA ALA A 111 2.13 3.28 -11.62
C ALA A 111 0.90 4.07 -11.16
N LEU A 112 0.75 5.28 -11.68
CA LEU A 112 -0.36 6.19 -11.47
C LEU A 112 -1.20 6.21 -12.74
N PHE A 113 -2.46 5.79 -12.62
CA PHE A 113 -3.41 5.73 -13.72
C PHE A 113 -4.57 6.68 -13.44
N ARG A 114 -4.75 7.69 -14.30
CA ARG A 114 -5.94 8.55 -14.23
C ARG A 114 -7.10 7.82 -14.89
N ALA A 115 -7.88 7.14 -14.05
CA ALA A 115 -9.06 6.39 -14.47
C ALA A 115 -10.18 7.36 -14.89
N ARG A 116 -11.28 6.84 -15.44
CA ARG A 116 -12.45 7.65 -15.83
C ARG A 116 -13.09 8.38 -14.63
N PRO A 117 -14.00 9.36 -14.86
CA PRO A 117 -14.69 10.05 -13.79
C PRO A 117 -15.33 9.11 -12.78
N ASP A 118 -15.28 9.50 -11.51
CA ASP A 118 -15.98 8.87 -10.39
C ASP A 118 -15.44 7.50 -9.94
N VAL A 119 -14.27 7.07 -10.44
CA VAL A 119 -13.65 5.81 -9.98
C VAL A 119 -12.89 6.03 -8.67
N PHE A 120 -12.16 7.16 -8.55
CA PHE A 120 -11.35 7.47 -7.36
C PHE A 120 -11.38 8.96 -7.01
N GLN A 121 -12.57 9.52 -6.79
CA GLN A 121 -12.77 10.95 -6.48
C GLN A 121 -11.88 11.49 -5.35
N LYS A 122 -11.51 10.63 -4.38
CA LYS A 122 -10.64 11.01 -3.26
C LYS A 122 -9.24 11.49 -3.70
N ASN A 123 -8.77 11.03 -4.86
CA ASN A 123 -7.45 11.33 -5.39
C ASN A 123 -7.53 11.89 -6.81
N ASP A 124 -8.56 12.70 -7.10
CA ASP A 124 -8.79 13.29 -8.44
C ASP A 124 -8.80 12.23 -9.57
N ASP A 125 -9.45 11.10 -9.29
CA ASP A 125 -9.57 9.92 -10.15
C ASP A 125 -8.25 9.20 -10.50
N TRP A 126 -7.16 9.55 -9.80
CA TRP A 126 -5.91 8.79 -9.85
C TRP A 126 -5.97 7.52 -9.02
N TYR A 127 -5.65 6.41 -9.66
CA TYR A 127 -5.41 5.13 -9.04
C TYR A 127 -3.93 4.80 -9.04
N GLU A 128 -3.38 4.54 -7.86
CA GLU A 128 -1.98 4.16 -7.66
C GLU A 128 -1.87 2.65 -7.46
N VAL A 129 -0.89 2.05 -8.14
CA VAL A 129 -0.42 0.70 -7.87
C VAL A 129 1.09 0.71 -7.70
N ILE A 130 1.57 0.08 -6.63
CA ILE A 130 2.99 -0.06 -6.33
C ILE A 130 3.37 -1.52 -6.54
N TYR A 131 4.42 -1.74 -7.31
CA TYR A 131 4.95 -3.05 -7.68
C TYR A 131 6.38 -3.23 -7.17
N LEU A 132 6.76 -4.49 -6.95
CA LEU A 132 8.15 -4.90 -7.03
C LEU A 132 8.62 -4.90 -8.49
N PRO A 133 9.94 -4.85 -8.77
CA PRO A 133 10.47 -5.03 -10.13
C PRO A 133 10.05 -6.34 -10.80
N SER A 134 9.67 -7.36 -10.02
CA SER A 134 9.12 -8.62 -10.52
C SER A 134 7.68 -8.53 -11.03
N GLY A 135 6.99 -7.40 -10.81
CA GLY A 135 5.58 -7.22 -11.09
C GLY A 135 4.62 -7.61 -9.97
N ALA A 136 5.14 -8.10 -8.84
CA ALA A 136 4.30 -8.42 -7.69
C ALA A 136 3.65 -7.15 -7.09
N VAL A 137 2.33 -7.17 -6.92
CA VAL A 137 1.56 -6.03 -6.37
C VAL A 137 1.85 -5.86 -4.88
N VAL A 138 2.55 -4.78 -4.52
CA VAL A 138 2.86 -4.39 -3.14
C VAL A 138 1.65 -3.71 -2.49
N LYS A 139 1.09 -2.71 -3.17
CA LYS A 139 0.04 -1.83 -2.62
C LYS A 139 -0.85 -1.29 -3.75
N THR A 140 -2.12 -1.02 -3.45
CA THR A 140 -3.00 -0.26 -4.37
C THR A 140 -3.82 0.77 -3.61
N SER A 141 -4.36 1.77 -4.32
CA SER A 141 -5.36 2.70 -3.73
C SER A 141 -6.65 2.00 -3.30
N GLY A 142 -6.90 0.76 -3.75
CA GLY A 142 -8.05 -0.07 -3.38
C GLY A 142 -7.84 -0.90 -2.10
N ASP A 143 -6.67 -0.83 -1.45
CA ASP A 143 -6.41 -1.53 -0.19
C ASP A 143 -7.28 -0.97 0.94
N LYS A 144 -7.77 -1.85 1.85
CA LYS A 144 -8.63 -1.47 2.98
C LYS A 144 -7.95 -0.39 3.83
N MET A 145 -8.45 0.85 3.74
CA MET A 145 -7.90 2.06 4.38
C MET A 145 -7.65 1.95 5.89
N LYS A 146 -8.37 1.09 6.62
CA LYS A 146 -8.16 0.91 8.06
C LYS A 146 -6.81 0.26 8.38
N LEU A 147 -6.31 -0.59 7.49
CA LEU A 147 -5.08 -1.36 7.63
C LEU A 147 -3.96 -0.81 6.74
N ALA A 148 -4.32 -0.26 5.58
CA ALA A 148 -3.38 0.43 4.71
C ALA A 148 -2.99 1.79 5.31
N ARG A 149 -1.69 1.98 5.57
CA ARG A 149 -1.11 3.25 6.00
C ARG A 149 -0.14 3.79 4.94
N LYS A 150 -0.04 5.10 4.82
CA LYS A 150 0.86 5.77 3.87
C LYS A 150 2.30 5.36 4.15
N GLY A 151 3.05 4.98 3.11
CA GLY A 151 4.47 4.60 3.26
C GLY A 151 4.71 3.16 3.76
N PHE A 152 3.64 2.37 3.96
CA PHE A 152 3.72 0.97 4.37
C PHE A 152 3.01 0.05 3.39
N ALA A 153 3.64 -1.09 3.13
CA ALA A 153 2.98 -2.27 2.58
C ALA A 153 2.39 -3.08 3.74
N ALA A 154 1.22 -3.66 3.52
CA ALA A 154 0.57 -4.53 4.50
C ALA A 154 0.06 -5.80 3.83
N LYS A 155 -0.02 -6.90 4.59
CA LYS A 155 -0.57 -8.18 4.13
C LYS A 155 -1.20 -8.92 5.31
N LEU A 156 -2.38 -9.49 5.12
CA LEU A 156 -3.02 -10.34 6.13
C LEU A 156 -2.68 -11.80 5.86
N VAL A 157 -2.17 -12.50 6.87
CA VAL A 157 -1.86 -13.94 6.83
C VAL A 157 -2.31 -14.56 8.16
N ASP A 158 -3.26 -15.48 8.11
CA ASP A 158 -3.85 -16.16 9.29
C ASP A 158 -4.32 -15.18 10.38
N GLY A 159 -5.00 -14.09 9.99
CA GLY A 159 -5.47 -13.05 10.92
C GLY A 159 -4.35 -12.21 11.56
N ARG A 160 -3.12 -12.32 11.06
CA ARG A 160 -1.98 -11.49 11.48
C ARG A 160 -1.65 -10.49 10.40
N LEU A 161 -1.34 -9.28 10.82
CA LEU A 161 -1.01 -8.17 9.94
C LEU A 161 0.49 -8.05 9.78
N TRP A 162 0.99 -8.47 8.63
CA TRP A 162 2.34 -8.16 8.19
C TRP A 162 2.41 -6.71 7.73
N VAL A 163 3.46 -6.02 8.15
CA VAL A 163 3.72 -4.63 7.79
C VAL A 163 5.21 -4.42 7.54
N LEU A 164 5.54 -3.78 6.42
CA LEU A 164 6.89 -3.32 6.10
C LEU A 164 6.85 -1.92 5.49
N ARG A 165 7.91 -1.13 5.69
CA ARG A 165 8.08 0.14 4.96
C ARG A 165 8.13 -0.13 3.45
N LEU A 166 7.57 0.76 2.66
CA LEU A 166 7.80 0.76 1.21
C LEU A 166 9.32 0.86 0.95
N GLY A 167 9.83 -0.04 0.12
CA GLY A 167 11.26 -0.12 -0.21
C GLY A 167 12.12 -0.92 0.77
N SER A 168 11.51 -1.63 1.72
CA SER A 168 12.22 -2.66 2.48
C SER A 168 12.67 -3.79 1.55
N SER A 169 13.90 -4.29 1.74
CA SER A 169 14.43 -5.45 1.02
C SER A 169 13.66 -6.74 1.30
N ASP A 170 12.85 -6.73 2.36
CA ASP A 170 12.08 -7.87 2.85
C ASP A 170 10.67 -7.95 2.24
N LEU A 171 10.29 -6.98 1.40
CA LEU A 171 9.00 -6.98 0.70
C LEU A 171 8.76 -8.24 -0.15
N PRO A 172 9.72 -8.77 -0.93
CA PRO A 172 9.52 -10.01 -1.67
C PRO A 172 9.14 -11.19 -0.76
N ALA A 173 9.86 -11.36 0.36
CA ALA A 173 9.57 -12.41 1.33
C ALA A 173 8.19 -12.24 1.99
N MET A 174 7.76 -11.00 2.24
CA MET A 174 6.40 -10.72 2.72
C MET A 174 5.32 -11.10 1.70
N LEU A 175 5.54 -10.82 0.42
CA LEU A 175 4.54 -11.04 -0.62
C LEU A 175 4.47 -12.50 -1.06
N GLU A 176 5.60 -13.18 -1.24
CA GLU A 176 5.69 -14.51 -1.83
C GLU A 176 5.62 -15.65 -0.79
N ALA A 177 6.00 -15.38 0.45
CA ALA A 177 6.03 -16.35 1.53
C ALA A 177 5.16 -15.91 2.72
N ASP A 178 5.33 -16.59 3.86
CA ASP A 178 4.70 -16.27 5.14
C ASP A 178 5.43 -15.14 5.89
N GLY A 179 6.19 -14.29 5.18
CA GLY A 179 6.99 -13.20 5.73
C GLY A 179 8.49 -13.48 5.84
N PRO A 180 9.29 -12.45 6.19
CA PRO A 180 10.72 -12.59 6.42
C PRO A 180 11.04 -13.54 7.58
N GLU A 181 12.15 -14.27 7.46
CA GLU A 181 12.60 -15.22 8.48
C GLU A 181 12.84 -14.52 9.84
N LYS A 182 13.54 -13.37 9.81
CA LYS A 182 13.75 -12.52 10.97
C LYS A 182 12.65 -11.48 11.04
N HIS A 183 11.83 -11.58 12.08
CA HIS A 183 10.73 -10.65 12.29
C HIS A 183 10.47 -10.43 13.77
N VAL A 184 9.81 -9.30 14.07
CA VAL A 184 9.22 -8.99 15.36
C VAL A 184 7.74 -9.34 15.30
N THR A 185 7.23 -9.98 16.35
CA THR A 185 5.80 -10.22 16.55
C THR A 185 5.30 -9.40 17.73
N LEU A 186 4.25 -8.61 17.51
CA LEU A 186 3.61 -7.77 18.51
C LEU A 186 2.14 -8.19 18.66
N PRO A 187 1.84 -9.08 19.62
CA PRO A 187 0.48 -9.53 19.88
C PRO A 187 -0.41 -8.35 20.29
N ASN A 188 -1.62 -8.28 19.73
CA ASN A 188 -2.65 -7.29 20.02
C ASN A 188 -2.23 -5.81 19.88
N ALA A 189 -1.17 -5.54 19.11
CA ALA A 189 -0.68 -4.18 18.91
C ALA A 189 -1.34 -3.46 17.74
N GLY A 190 -1.89 -4.20 16.78
CA GLY A 190 -2.47 -3.66 15.55
C GLY A 190 -3.90 -3.15 15.69
N PRO A 191 -4.44 -2.58 14.59
CA PRO A 191 -5.85 -2.23 14.50
C PRO A 191 -6.74 -3.40 14.91
N GLU A 192 -7.82 -3.11 15.64
CA GLU A 192 -8.80 -4.12 16.08
C GLU A 192 -8.19 -5.25 16.94
N GLY A 193 -7.04 -5.01 17.58
CA GLY A 193 -6.35 -6.00 18.41
C GLY A 193 -5.62 -7.07 17.60
N MET A 194 -5.32 -6.81 16.32
CA MET A 194 -4.55 -7.73 15.49
C MET A 194 -3.10 -7.89 15.98
N THR A 195 -2.52 -9.05 15.71
CA THR A 195 -1.07 -9.24 15.88
C THR A 195 -0.33 -8.59 14.71
N ILE A 196 0.62 -7.68 14.99
CA ILE A 196 1.51 -7.13 13.97
C ILE A 196 2.74 -8.02 13.85
N LYS A 197 3.14 -8.30 12.61
CA LYS A 197 4.44 -8.86 12.27
C LYS A 197 5.19 -7.89 11.35
N THR A 198 6.48 -7.71 11.59
CA THR A 198 7.30 -6.75 10.83
C THR A 198 8.79 -7.11 10.94
N ASP A 199 9.65 -6.48 10.15
CA ASP A 199 11.10 -6.71 10.16
C ASP A 199 11.75 -6.27 11.48
N ASN A 200 11.31 -5.14 12.05
CA ASN A 200 11.88 -4.59 13.26
C ASN A 200 10.87 -3.76 14.09
N ARG A 201 11.23 -3.44 15.33
CA ARG A 201 10.34 -2.72 16.26
C ARG A 201 10.03 -1.28 15.82
N GLU A 202 10.96 -0.63 15.14
CA GLU A 202 10.80 0.76 14.68
C GLU A 202 9.74 0.86 13.59
N THR A 203 9.81 -0.03 12.58
CA THR A 203 8.78 -0.16 11.53
C THR A 203 7.39 -0.34 12.12
N ALA A 204 7.24 -1.17 13.16
CA ALA A 204 5.96 -1.33 13.85
C ALA A 204 5.47 -0.05 14.52
N VAL A 205 6.35 0.69 15.21
CA VAL A 205 5.96 1.95 15.87
C VAL A 205 5.52 2.97 14.83
N GLU A 206 6.29 3.12 13.76
CA GLU A 206 5.97 4.05 12.68
C GLU A 206 4.65 3.74 12.00
N TYR A 207 4.40 2.46 11.71
CA TYR A 207 3.12 2.04 11.17
C TYR A 207 1.95 2.39 12.09
N LEU A 208 2.12 2.20 13.40
CA LEU A 208 1.08 2.48 14.40
C LEU A 208 0.80 3.98 14.58
N ILE A 209 1.80 4.84 14.32
CA ILE A 209 1.62 6.30 14.36
C ILE A 209 1.20 6.88 13.00
N ALA A 210 1.39 6.17 11.89
CA ALA A 210 0.96 6.60 10.56
C ALA A 210 -0.58 6.60 10.45
N LYS A 211 -1.22 7.69 10.86
CA LYS A 211 -2.69 7.86 10.86
C LYS A 211 -3.12 8.84 9.77
N PRO A 212 -4.27 8.60 9.08
CA PRO A 212 -4.85 9.56 8.15
C PRO A 212 -5.06 10.94 8.80
N GLY A 213 -4.83 12.01 8.05
CA GLY A 213 -4.92 13.39 8.54
C GLY A 213 -3.68 13.87 9.32
N PHE A 214 -2.68 13.01 9.52
CA PHE A 214 -1.43 13.35 10.18
C PHE A 214 -0.23 12.93 9.35
N VAL A 215 0.83 13.73 9.43
CA VAL A 215 2.17 13.37 8.97
C VAL A 215 3.02 13.11 10.20
N THR A 216 3.68 11.97 10.25
CA THR A 216 4.46 11.55 11.41
C THR A 216 5.89 11.22 11.05
N PHE A 217 6.82 11.66 11.89
CA PHE A 217 8.24 11.33 11.76
C PHE A 217 8.72 10.67 13.03
N PHE A 218 9.43 9.56 12.92
CA PHE A 218 10.03 8.89 14.07
C PHE A 218 11.53 9.19 14.11
N ASP A 219 11.96 9.96 15.11
CA ASP A 219 13.34 10.38 15.27
C ASP A 219 13.79 10.17 16.71
N ASN A 220 14.91 9.47 16.90
CA ASN A 220 15.52 9.21 18.20
C ASN A 220 14.53 8.62 19.23
N GLY A 221 13.70 7.66 18.80
CA GLY A 221 12.71 7.01 19.66
C GLY A 221 11.48 7.85 20.00
N ARG A 222 11.26 8.96 19.29
CA ARG A 222 10.14 9.89 19.52
C ARG A 222 9.36 10.09 18.22
N ALA A 223 8.04 10.10 18.35
CA ALA A 223 7.15 10.38 17.24
C ALA A 223 6.80 11.88 17.22
N TRP A 224 7.22 12.58 16.17
CA TRP A 224 6.74 13.91 15.85
C TRP A 224 5.48 13.80 15.02
N ILE A 225 4.44 14.54 15.42
CA ILE A 225 3.11 14.49 14.85
C ILE A 225 2.76 15.88 14.34
N PHE A 226 2.37 15.95 13.07
CA PHE A 226 1.93 17.16 12.40
C PHE A 226 0.58 16.91 11.74
N ARG A 227 -0.23 17.96 11.58
CA ARG A 227 -1.42 17.89 10.71
C ARG A 227 -0.96 17.78 9.26
N GLU A 228 -1.66 16.95 8.50
CA GLU A 228 -1.40 16.80 7.06
C GLU A 228 -1.58 18.15 6.33
N GLY A 229 -0.67 18.47 5.41
CA GLY A 229 -0.65 19.74 4.69
C GLY A 229 -0.15 20.96 5.48
N SER A 230 0.29 20.80 6.73
CA SER A 230 0.86 21.92 7.51
C SER A 230 2.26 22.30 7.03
N GLU A 231 2.56 23.61 7.00
CA GLU A 231 3.88 24.15 6.66
C GLU A 231 4.98 23.55 7.53
N ALA A 232 4.72 23.39 8.83
CA ALA A 232 5.66 22.78 9.75
C ALA A 232 6.00 21.30 9.43
N ALA A 233 5.08 20.54 8.82
CA ALA A 233 5.39 19.20 8.37
C ALA A 233 6.39 19.22 7.19
N ALA A 234 6.22 20.19 6.28
CA ALA A 234 7.13 20.39 5.15
C ALA A 234 8.52 20.85 5.61
N GLU A 235 8.58 21.81 6.54
CA GLU A 235 9.84 22.26 7.16
C GLU A 235 10.55 21.12 7.90
N TYR A 236 9.80 20.30 8.64
CA TYR A 236 10.38 19.14 9.35
C TYR A 236 10.96 18.12 8.37
N ALA A 237 10.28 17.86 7.26
CA ALA A 237 10.79 16.98 6.21
C ALA A 237 12.11 17.48 5.60
N GLN A 238 12.33 18.80 5.59
CA GLN A 238 13.58 19.43 5.15
C GLN A 238 14.68 19.45 6.23
N GLY A 239 14.40 18.89 7.42
CA GLY A 239 15.35 18.79 8.53
C GLY A 239 15.26 19.94 9.54
N THR A 240 14.32 20.88 9.37
CA THR A 240 14.11 21.98 10.31
C THR A 240 13.22 21.55 11.46
N LYS A 241 13.77 21.51 12.67
CA LYS A 241 13.01 21.15 13.87
C LYS A 241 12.31 22.39 14.45
N PRO A 242 11.01 22.30 14.81
CA PRO A 242 10.30 23.40 15.45
C PRO A 242 10.98 23.82 16.76
N GLU A 243 11.12 25.13 16.98
CA GLU A 243 11.66 25.68 18.22
C GLU A 243 10.71 25.49 19.40
N LYS A 244 9.40 25.58 19.14
CA LYS A 244 8.32 25.42 20.14
C LYS A 244 7.53 24.16 19.85
N TYR A 245 7.40 23.31 20.87
CA TYR A 245 6.63 22.08 20.78
C TYR A 245 6.16 21.62 22.16
N VAL A 246 5.10 20.82 22.17
CA VAL A 246 4.60 20.08 23.33
C VAL A 246 5.12 18.65 23.27
N THR A 247 5.44 18.08 24.44
CA THR A 247 5.87 16.68 24.57
C THR A 247 4.94 15.92 25.50
N ARG A 248 4.45 14.75 25.09
CA ARG A 248 3.76 13.79 25.97
C ARG A 248 4.51 12.48 26.03
N ILE A 249 5.13 12.23 27.17
CA ILE A 249 5.96 11.05 27.41
C ILE A 249 5.05 9.82 27.56
N GLY A 250 5.32 8.78 26.78
CA GLY A 250 4.62 7.50 26.90
C GLY A 250 3.18 7.47 26.39
N ALA A 251 2.71 8.54 25.76
CA ALA A 251 1.32 8.66 25.28
C ALA A 251 1.07 7.93 23.94
N GLY A 252 2.13 7.63 23.19
CA GLY A 252 2.03 6.95 21.90
C GLY A 252 1.98 5.42 22.00
N PRO A 253 1.76 4.73 20.86
CA PRO A 253 1.87 3.29 20.77
C PRO A 253 3.17 2.80 21.38
N MET A 254 3.10 1.67 22.10
CA MET A 254 4.28 1.05 22.74
C MET A 254 5.02 1.97 23.72
N ARG A 255 4.30 2.91 24.35
CA ARG A 255 4.83 3.93 25.26
C ARG A 255 5.83 4.89 24.58
N THR A 256 5.63 5.13 23.28
CA THR A 256 6.40 6.13 22.53
C THR A 256 6.13 7.54 23.04
N THR A 257 7.15 8.40 23.06
CA THR A 257 6.98 9.82 23.36
C THR A 257 6.45 10.55 22.14
N LEU A 258 5.35 11.27 22.28
CA LEU A 258 4.76 12.10 21.23
C LEU A 258 5.24 13.55 21.35
N LYS A 259 5.53 14.17 20.21
CA LYS A 259 5.82 15.60 20.09
C LYS A 259 4.92 16.21 19.01
N ALA A 260 4.44 17.42 19.24
CA ALA A 260 3.72 18.21 18.23
C ALA A 260 3.89 19.71 18.53
N LEU A 261 3.44 20.58 17.64
CA LEU A 261 3.52 22.05 17.85
C LEU A 261 2.69 22.51 19.05
N ASP A 262 1.54 21.88 19.27
CA ASP A 262 0.59 22.22 20.32
C ASP A 262 -0.07 20.97 20.92
N ALA A 263 -0.74 21.15 22.05
CA ALA A 263 -1.43 20.07 22.75
C ALA A 263 -2.64 19.55 21.96
N GLU A 264 -3.34 20.44 21.25
CA GLU A 264 -4.55 20.11 20.47
C GLU A 264 -4.24 19.09 19.37
N THR A 265 -3.09 19.21 18.71
CA THR A 265 -2.63 18.27 17.69
C THR A 265 -2.35 16.89 18.28
N ILE A 266 -1.77 16.82 19.49
CA ILE A 266 -1.58 15.53 20.18
C ILE A 266 -2.93 14.93 20.60
N ASP A 267 -3.84 15.75 21.13
CA ASP A 267 -5.17 15.28 21.54
C ASP A 267 -5.97 14.76 20.34
N ALA A 268 -6.02 15.52 19.25
CA ALA A 268 -6.64 15.10 18.00
C ALA A 268 -6.03 13.80 17.46
N PHE A 269 -4.70 13.66 17.51
CA PHE A 269 -4.00 12.44 17.09
C PHE A 269 -4.36 11.22 17.95
N LEU A 270 -4.54 11.41 19.25
CA LEU A 270 -4.95 10.37 20.18
C LEU A 270 -6.44 10.04 20.09
N GLY A 271 -7.23 10.85 19.38
CA GLY A 271 -8.68 10.71 19.33
C GLY A 271 -9.38 11.26 20.58
N ASN A 272 -8.67 12.07 21.37
CA ASN A 272 -9.26 12.80 22.48
C ASN A 272 -9.79 14.12 21.93
N PRO A 273 -11.10 14.39 21.90
CA PRO A 273 -11.59 15.71 21.56
C PRO A 273 -11.02 16.70 22.57
N ALA A 274 -10.54 17.86 22.10
CA ALA A 274 -10.18 18.95 23.00
C ALA A 274 -11.42 19.27 23.85
N GLU A 275 -11.30 19.14 25.18
CA GLU A 275 -12.37 19.63 26.05
C GLU A 275 -12.60 21.11 25.71
N PRO A 276 -13.85 21.55 25.47
CA PRO A 276 -14.12 22.96 25.28
C PRO A 276 -13.67 23.67 26.55
N MET A 277 -12.68 24.57 26.41
CA MET A 277 -12.32 25.46 27.52
C MET A 277 -13.57 26.25 27.90
N GLU A 278 -14.17 25.94 29.03
CA GLU A 278 -15.18 26.79 29.65
C GLU A 278 -14.58 28.20 29.78
N LYS A 279 -15.30 29.17 29.19
CA LYS A 279 -14.93 30.59 29.18
C LYS A 279 -15.05 31.21 30.57
#